data_AF-A0A969MEB1-F1
#
_entry.id   AF-A0A969MEB1-F1
#
_cell.length_a   1.000
_cell.length_b   1.000
_cell.length_c   1.000
_cell.angle_alpha   90.00
_cell.angle_beta   90.00
_cell.angle_gamma   90.00
#
_symmetry.space_group_name_H-M   'P 1'
#
loop_
_entity.id
_entity.type
_entity.pdbx_description
1 polymer ?
#
loop_
_entity_poly.entity_id
_entity_poly.type
_entity_poly.pdbx_seq_one_letter_code
_entity_poly.pdbx_strand_id
1 'polypeptide(L)'
;MNLEVSEWCGIDGKSIKGTVKNYDNSYQNFVSIVSVFASRRGLVLSMDKLENKHDREITIVQNMIEFLDIRGSIFSLDSLHCQKKLVS
;
A
#
# COMPACT_ATOMS: atom_id res chain seq x y z
N MET A 1 -11.78 0.23 -15.18
CA MET A 1 -11.72 1.71 -15.24
C MET A 1 -10.75 2.08 -16.36
N ASN A 2 -11.16 2.82 -17.39
CA ASN A 2 -10.22 3.25 -18.44
C ASN A 2 -9.40 4.43 -17.93
N LEU A 3 -8.16 4.16 -17.54
CA LEU A 3 -7.17 5.19 -17.25
C LEU A 3 -6.50 5.58 -18.58
N GLU A 4 -6.22 6.87 -18.73
CA GLU A 4 -5.50 7.32 -19.92
C GLU A 4 -4.14 6.62 -19.99
N VAL A 5 -3.69 6.33 -21.21
CA VAL A 5 -2.33 5.83 -21.45
C VAL A 5 -1.36 6.80 -20.76
N SER A 6 -0.58 6.30 -19.79
CA SER A 6 0.38 7.02 -18.92
C SER A 6 -0.11 7.64 -17.59
N GLU A 7 -1.06 7.02 -16.88
CA GLU A 7 -1.28 7.36 -15.45
C GLU A 7 -0.08 6.92 -14.57
N TRP A 8 0.31 7.75 -13.60
CA TRP A 8 1.30 7.38 -12.58
C TRP A 8 0.59 7.15 -11.24
N CYS A 9 0.59 5.90 -10.81
CA CYS A 9 -0.01 5.45 -9.56
C CYS A 9 1.07 5.29 -8.48
N GLY A 10 1.11 6.21 -7.51
CA GLY A 10 1.95 6.07 -6.32
C GLY A 10 1.23 5.22 -5.28
N ILE A 11 1.94 4.29 -4.66
CA ILE A 11 1.41 3.49 -3.54
C ILE A 11 2.30 3.70 -2.33
N ASP A 12 1.68 4.08 -1.21
CA ASP A 12 2.36 4.44 0.02
C ASP A 12 1.51 4.08 1.25
N GLY A 13 2.19 3.63 2.30
CA GLY A 13 1.65 3.30 3.61
C GLY A 13 1.92 4.41 4.64
N LYS A 14 0.88 4.82 5.37
CA LYS A 14 0.99 5.79 6.46
C LYS A 14 0.38 5.23 7.75
N SER A 15 1.18 5.25 8.81
CA SER A 15 0.74 4.81 10.14
C SER A 15 -0.05 5.90 10.86
N ILE A 16 -1.19 5.52 11.43
CA ILE A 16 -1.99 6.40 12.29
C ILE A 16 -1.47 6.27 13.72
N LYS A 17 -0.51 7.12 14.09
CA LYS A 17 0.18 7.03 15.40
C LYS A 17 -0.77 7.11 16.61
N GLY A 18 -1.92 7.78 16.47
CA GLY A 18 -2.95 7.82 17.51
C GLY A 18 -3.63 6.48 17.81
N THR A 19 -3.42 5.45 16.97
CA THR A 19 -3.97 4.10 17.17
C THR A 19 -3.01 3.14 17.87
N VAL A 20 -1.83 3.63 18.28
CA VAL A 20 -0.82 2.78 18.89
C VAL A 20 -1.32 2.19 20.22
N LYS A 21 -1.17 0.88 20.36
CA LYS A 21 -1.38 0.12 21.59
C LYS A 21 -0.05 -0.44 22.05
N ASN A 22 0.13 -0.61 23.36
CA ASN A 22 1.36 -1.14 23.97
C ASN A 22 2.60 -0.31 23.60
N TYR A 23 2.49 1.02 23.64
CA TYR A 23 3.52 1.95 23.17
C TYR A 23 4.85 1.83 23.94
N ASP A 24 4.82 1.29 25.15
CA ASP A 24 5.92 1.20 26.09
C ASP A 24 6.83 -0.02 25.88
N ASN A 25 6.48 -0.92 24.95
CA ASN A 25 7.26 -2.11 24.67
C ASN A 25 7.38 -2.39 23.16
N SER A 26 8.19 -3.39 22.79
CA SER A 26 8.45 -3.75 21.38
C SER A 26 7.27 -4.43 20.68
N TYR A 27 6.22 -4.84 21.40
CA TYR A 27 5.02 -5.46 20.83
C TYR A 27 3.94 -4.42 20.50
N GLN A 28 4.38 -3.23 20.06
CA GLN A 28 3.48 -2.17 19.61
C GLN A 28 2.59 -2.67 18.50
N ASN A 29 1.35 -2.25 18.54
CA ASN A 29 0.40 -2.50 17.47
C ASN A 29 -0.27 -1.19 17.09
N PHE A 30 -0.44 -0.94 15.81
CA PHE A 30 -1.04 0.28 15.29
C PHE A 30 -1.69 0.00 13.94
N VAL A 31 -2.59 0.88 13.56
CA VAL A 31 -3.24 0.86 12.25
C VAL A 31 -2.40 1.69 11.29
N SER A 32 -2.13 1.12 10.12
CA SER A 32 -1.66 1.86 8.94
C SER A 32 -2.74 1.86 7.87
N ILE A 33 -2.66 2.84 6.98
CA ILE A 33 -3.46 2.91 5.77
C ILE A 33 -2.49 2.87 4.59
N VAL A 34 -2.81 2.04 3.60
CA VAL A 34 -2.12 2.03 2.31
C VAL A 34 -3.08 2.61 1.28
N SER A 35 -2.55 3.45 0.39
CA SER A 35 -3.38 4.10 -0.64
C SER A 35 -2.71 4.04 -2.00
N VAL A 36 -3.53 3.98 -3.06
CA VAL A 36 -3.09 4.14 -4.45
C VAL A 36 -3.53 5.52 -4.92
N PHE A 37 -2.56 6.38 -5.20
CA PHE A 37 -2.76 7.76 -5.62
C PHE A 37 -2.44 7.93 -7.11
N ALA A 38 -3.44 8.30 -7.91
CA ALA A 38 -3.29 8.67 -9.30
C ALA A 38 -2.79 10.11 -9.42
N SER A 39 -1.48 10.27 -9.59
CA SER A 39 -0.79 11.55 -9.54
C SER A 39 -1.28 12.57 -10.56
N ARG A 40 -1.62 12.13 -11.78
CA ARG A 40 -2.09 13.05 -12.83
C ARG A 40 -3.52 13.54 -12.59
N ARG A 41 -4.31 12.74 -11.88
CA ARG A 41 -5.71 13.03 -11.54
C ARG A 41 -5.87 13.69 -10.16
N GLY A 42 -4.84 13.63 -9.33
CA GLY A 42 -4.91 14.10 -7.94
C GLY A 42 -5.91 13.31 -7.08
N LEU A 43 -6.12 12.03 -7.39
CA LEU A 43 -7.17 11.22 -6.76
C LEU A 43 -6.61 9.95 -6.11
N VAL A 44 -7.14 9.60 -4.93
CA VAL A 44 -6.94 8.27 -4.33
C VAL A 44 -7.92 7.30 -4.98
N LEU A 45 -7.39 6.32 -5.74
CA LEU A 45 -8.19 5.33 -6.46
C LEU A 45 -8.67 4.19 -5.56
N SER A 46 -7.85 3.82 -4.58
CA SER A 46 -8.16 2.78 -3.59
C SER A 46 -7.35 3.03 -2.32
N MET A 47 -7.89 2.59 -1.19
CA MET A 47 -7.18 2.57 0.09
C MET A 47 -7.62 1.36 0.90
N ASP A 48 -6.72 0.83 1.70
CA ASP A 48 -7.05 -0.22 2.66
C ASP A 48 -6.35 0.01 4.00
N LYS A 49 -6.94 -0.51 5.06
CA LYS A 49 -6.38 -0.44 6.41
C LYS A 49 -5.65 -1.74 6.73
N LEU A 50 -4.63 -1.65 7.58
CA LEU A 50 -3.90 -2.80 8.06
C LEU A 50 -3.49 -2.63 9.52
N GLU A 51 -3.56 -3.71 10.28
CA GLU A 51 -3.11 -3.77 11.66
C GLU A 51 -1.71 -4.37 11.69
N ASN A 52 -0.71 -3.56 12.07
CA ASN A 52 0.72 -3.88 11.87
C ASN A 52 1.17 -5.22 12.48
N LYS A 53 0.48 -5.69 13.53
CA LYS A 53 0.79 -6.99 14.18
C LYS A 53 0.20 -8.19 13.45
N HIS A 54 -0.87 -8.00 12.68
CA HIS A 54 -1.65 -9.09 12.08
C HIS A 54 -1.47 -9.16 10.57
N ASP A 55 -1.32 -8.00 9.94
CA ASP A 55 -1.33 -7.86 8.49
C ASP A 55 0.06 -7.54 7.94
N ARG A 56 0.29 -7.95 6.70
CA ARG A 56 1.51 -7.63 5.95
C ARG A 56 1.17 -6.65 4.84
N GLU A 57 1.71 -5.44 4.94
CA GLU A 57 1.53 -4.36 3.96
C GLU A 57 1.78 -4.82 2.53
N ILE A 58 2.84 -5.60 2.29
CA ILE A 58 3.18 -6.11 0.96
C ILE A 58 2.07 -6.97 0.34
N THR A 59 1.38 -7.80 1.14
CA THR A 59 0.28 -8.65 0.67
C THR A 59 -0.93 -7.80 0.31
N ILE A 60 -1.22 -6.77 1.12
CA ILE A 60 -2.33 -5.85 0.87
C ILE A 60 -2.08 -5.05 -0.42
N VAL A 61 -0.87 -4.52 -0.60
CA VAL A 61 -0.46 -3.83 -1.82
C VAL A 61 -0.64 -4.71 -3.06
N GLN A 62 -0.18 -5.97 -3.01
CA GLN A 62 -0.34 -6.92 -4.11
C GLN A 62 -1.82 -7.13 -4.45
N ASN A 63 -2.66 -7.34 -3.44
CA ASN A 63 -4.10 -7.50 -3.61
C ASN A 63 -4.76 -6.23 -4.17
N MET A 64 -4.34 -5.04 -3.74
CA MET A 64 -4.87 -3.78 -4.26
C MET A 64 -4.55 -3.59 -5.75
N ILE A 65 -3.33 -3.92 -6.18
CA ILE A 65 -2.93 -3.83 -7.59
C ILE A 65 -3.75 -4.80 -8.44
N GLU A 66 -3.93 -6.04 -7.96
CA GLU A 66 -4.74 -7.05 -8.65
C GLU A 66 -6.21 -6.62 -8.73
N PHE A 67 -6.79 -6.15 -7.62
CA PHE A 67 -8.19 -5.71 -7.56
C PHE A 67 -8.47 -4.51 -8.46
N LEU A 68 -7.55 -3.56 -8.54
CA LEU A 68 -7.71 -2.37 -9.37
C LEU A 68 -7.72 -2.70 -10.88
N ASP A 69 -7.05 -3.79 -11.30
CA ASP A 69 -6.90 -4.24 -12.71
C ASP A 69 -6.67 -3.06 -13.69
N ILE A 70 -5.76 -2.17 -13.31
CA ILE A 70 -5.42 -0.99 -14.12
C ILE A 70 -4.36 -1.40 -15.13
N ARG A 71 -4.67 -1.18 -16.42
CA ARG A 71 -3.73 -1.39 -17.52
C ARG A 71 -3.20 -0.07 -18.05
N GLY A 72 -1.95 -0.05 -18.50
CA GLY A 72 -1.32 1.13 -19.10
C GLY A 72 -0.91 2.22 -18.11
N SER A 73 -0.93 1.92 -16.80
CA SER A 73 -0.38 2.78 -15.75
C SER A 73 1.02 2.34 -15.32
N ILE A 74 1.78 3.27 -14.78
CA ILE A 74 3.05 2.99 -14.10
C ILE A 74 2.80 3.03 -12.59
N PHE A 75 3.16 1.97 -11.89
CA PHE A 75 3.11 1.93 -10.43
C PHE A 75 4.47 2.32 -9.84
N SER A 76 4.46 3.18 -8.83
CA SER A 76 5.63 3.56 -8.04
C SER A 76 5.39 3.19 -6.58
N LEU A 77 6.36 2.49 -5.99
CA LEU A 77 6.32 1.89 -4.66
C LEU A 77 7.71 2.03 -4.02
N ASP A 78 7.77 2.05 -2.68
CA ASP A 78 9.06 1.93 -1.99
C ASP A 78 9.72 0.56 -2.29
N SER A 79 11.04 0.56 -2.36
CA SER A 79 11.89 -0.63 -2.43
C SER A 79 11.57 -1.71 -1.40
N LEU A 80 11.03 -1.36 -0.23
CA LEU A 80 10.54 -2.32 0.77
C LEU A 80 9.45 -3.28 0.24
N HIS A 81 8.73 -2.88 -0.81
CA HIS A 81 7.70 -3.71 -1.45
C HIS A 81 8.26 -4.68 -2.51
N CYS A 82 9.55 -4.59 -2.82
CA CYS A 82 10.20 -5.50 -3.75
C CYS A 82 10.48 -6.85 -3.08
N GLN A 83 9.59 -7.82 -3.29
CA GLN A 83 9.80 -9.17 -2.77
C GLN A 83 10.72 -9.99 -3.68
N LYS A 84 11.86 -10.44 -3.14
CA LYS A 84 12.69 -11.44 -3.81
C LYS A 84 12.24 -12.83 -3.42
N LYS A 85 11.97 -13.68 -4.40
CA LYS A 85 11.79 -15.12 -4.16
C LYS A 85 13.16 -15.71 -3.84
N LEU A 86 13.35 -16.19 -2.62
CA LEU A 86 14.54 -16.96 -2.27
C LEU A 86 14.37 -18.36 -2.86
N VAL A 87 15.36 -18.81 -3.64
CA VAL A 87 15.41 -20.19 -4.14
C VAL A 87 15.80 -21.07 -2.95
N SER A 88 14.96 -22.05 -2.65
CA SER A 88 15.26 -23.15 -1.72
C SER A 88 16.04 -24.24 -2.43
#